data_AF-A0AAN1VRX7-F1
#
_entry.id   AF-A0AAN1VRX7-F1
#
_cell.length_a   1.000
_cell.length_b   1.000
_cell.length_c   1.000
_cell.angle_alpha   90.00
_cell.angle_beta   90.00
_cell.angle_gamma   90.00
#
_symmetry.space_group_name_H-M   'P 1'
#
loop_
_entity.id
_entity.type
_entity.pdbx_description
1 polymer ?
#
loop_
_entity_poly.entity_id
_entity_poly.type
_entity_poly.pdbx_seq_one_letter_code
_entity_poly.pdbx_strand_id
1 'polypeptide(L)'
;MNVISSLLLVFILLVVLILGRSSFFVLSGLFMNILLFFLLIFCLHLGLSVYLAALAYILLNSLITLGYVNGWNEKTKAAFYSLILFSFIVSLIFIPFIQKISISGFSSQELEELAAFNLNVPVSFTQLSVSVILIGVSGALIDGSMSIASSTAEIFHQRYQKLDVKMLFKSSMSVVRSILNSTVNTLLFAFISTGLALIFWYQDLDIPWYEMMNSQAFVFEFAVVILSSISVAFILPFTSIITCYYLLKKSS
;
A
#
# COMPACT_ATOMS: atom_id res chain seq x y z
N MET A 1 2.53 -4.87 33.55
CA MET A 1 2.83 -4.82 32.10
C MET A 1 2.03 -3.70 31.50
N ASN A 2 2.65 -2.82 30.70
CA ASN A 2 1.92 -1.78 29.97
C ASN A 2 1.00 -2.44 28.92
N VAL A 3 -0.16 -1.85 28.61
CA VAL A 3 -1.15 -2.39 27.65
C VAL A 3 -0.50 -2.70 26.29
N ILE A 4 0.41 -1.83 25.85
CA ILE A 4 1.20 -2.00 24.62
C ILE A 4 2.04 -3.29 24.69
N SER A 5 2.70 -3.53 25.82
CA SER A 5 3.53 -4.73 26.01
C SER A 5 2.67 -6.00 26.00
N SER A 6 1.46 -5.98 26.57
CA SER A 6 0.55 -7.13 26.50
C SER A 6 0.07 -7.40 25.08
N LEU A 7 -0.29 -6.37 24.31
CA LEU A 7 -0.74 -6.54 22.92
C LEU A 7 0.39 -7.08 22.03
N LEU A 8 1.60 -6.55 22.17
CA LEU A 8 2.77 -7.05 21.45
C LEU A 8 3.08 -8.51 21.79
N LEU A 9 2.97 -8.89 23.06
CA LEU A 9 3.21 -10.27 23.47
C LEU A 9 2.19 -11.21 22.86
N VAL A 10 0.90 -10.86 22.88
CA VAL A 10 -0.16 -11.65 22.24
C VAL A 10 0.07 -11.78 20.74
N PHE A 11 0.42 -10.68 20.06
CA PHE A 11 0.72 -10.68 18.64
C PHE A 11 1.90 -11.60 18.29
N ILE A 12 3.03 -11.44 18.98
CA ILE A 12 4.23 -12.26 18.76
C ILE A 12 3.92 -13.74 19.01
N LEU A 13 3.21 -14.05 20.10
CA LEU A 13 2.86 -15.43 20.46
C LEU A 13 2.01 -16.06 19.35
N LEU A 14 0.97 -15.38 18.87
CA LEU A 14 0.12 -15.88 17.79
C LEU A 14 0.88 -16.07 16.48
N VAL A 15 1.75 -15.13 16.10
CA VAL A 15 2.57 -15.24 14.88
C VAL A 15 3.53 -16.42 14.99
N VAL A 16 4.18 -16.62 16.13
CA VAL A 16 5.09 -17.75 16.36
C VAL A 16 4.33 -19.09 16.33
N LEU A 17 3.13 -19.16 16.93
CA LEU A 17 2.32 -20.37 16.94
C LEU A 17 1.84 -20.76 15.53
N ILE A 18 1.39 -19.80 14.71
CA ILE A 18 0.80 -20.09 13.39
C ILE A 18 1.90 -20.29 12.33
N LEU A 19 2.94 -19.44 12.31
CA LEU A 19 3.97 -19.47 11.26
C LEU A 19 5.18 -20.33 11.59
N GLY A 20 5.32 -20.80 12.84
CA GLY A 20 6.45 -21.65 13.25
C GLY A 20 7.80 -20.98 12.97
N ARG A 21 8.69 -21.66 12.24
CA ARG A 21 10.03 -21.11 11.90
C ARG A 21 9.98 -19.88 10.98
N SER A 22 8.93 -19.74 10.18
CA SER A 22 8.77 -18.58 9.29
C SER A 22 8.44 -17.29 10.05
N SER A 23 7.98 -17.40 11.31
CA SER A 23 7.70 -16.24 12.17
C SER A 23 8.90 -15.33 12.36
N PHE A 24 10.11 -15.89 12.40
CA PHE A 24 11.34 -15.11 12.54
C PHE A 24 11.48 -14.11 11.40
N PHE A 25 11.31 -14.55 10.15
CA PHE A 25 11.41 -13.68 8.97
C PHE A 25 10.31 -12.62 8.93
N VAL A 26 9.09 -12.95 9.33
CA VAL A 26 7.98 -11.99 9.38
C VAL A 26 8.24 -10.92 10.44
N LEU A 27 8.64 -11.30 11.66
CA LEU A 27 8.91 -10.35 12.74
C LEU A 27 10.15 -9.49 12.45
N SER A 28 11.23 -10.07 11.94
CA SER A 28 12.42 -9.31 11.56
C SER A 28 12.15 -8.40 10.35
N GLY A 29 11.35 -8.86 9.38
CA GLY A 29 10.91 -8.05 8.24
C GLY A 29 10.05 -6.85 8.66
N LEU A 30 9.14 -7.03 9.61
CA LEU A 30 8.37 -5.92 10.20
C LEU A 30 9.31 -4.88 10.85
N PHE A 31 10.30 -5.33 11.62
CA PHE A 31 11.28 -4.43 12.22
C PHE A 31 12.12 -3.69 11.16
N MET A 32 12.55 -4.38 10.10
CA MET A 32 13.26 -3.75 8.97
C MET A 32 12.40 -2.70 8.27
N ASN A 33 11.11 -2.94 8.07
CA ASN A 33 10.19 -1.96 7.48
C ASN A 33 9.98 -0.73 8.39
N ILE A 34 9.94 -0.92 9.71
CA ILE A 34 9.91 0.20 10.67
C ILE A 34 11.20 1.02 10.58
N LEU A 35 12.37 0.37 10.52
CA LEU A 35 13.65 1.06 10.32
C LEU A 35 13.70 1.80 8.98
N LEU A 36 13.17 1.20 7.92
CA LEU A 36 13.05 1.82 6.60
C LEU A 36 12.16 3.07 6.64
N PHE A 37 11.08 3.05 7.42
CA PHE A 37 10.23 4.23 7.63
C PHE A 37 10.99 5.36 8.34
N PHE A 38 11.78 5.05 9.38
CA PHE A 38 12.64 6.05 10.01
C PHE A 38 13.72 6.58 9.07
N LEU A 39 14.29 5.72 8.22
CA LEU A 39 15.23 6.13 7.18
C LEU A 39 14.58 7.10 6.18
N LEU A 40 13.32 6.86 5.79
CA LEU A 40 12.57 7.79 4.94
C LEU A 40 12.42 9.16 5.62
N ILE A 41 12.02 9.21 6.89
CA ILE A 41 11.92 10.48 7.64
C ILE A 41 13.27 11.20 7.68
N PHE A 42 14.35 10.48 7.95
CA PHE A 42 15.70 11.04 7.96
C PHE A 42 16.11 11.60 6.59
N CYS A 43 15.84 10.88 5.50
CA CYS A 43 16.08 11.35 4.14
C CYS A 43 15.30 12.62 3.81
N LEU A 44 14.04 12.70 4.22
CA LEU A 44 13.21 13.89 4.03
C LEU A 44 13.77 15.09 4.81
N HIS A 45 14.28 14.86 6.03
CA HIS A 45 14.93 15.89 6.82
C HIS A 45 16.21 16.43 6.18
N LEU A 46 16.96 15.59 5.46
CA LEU A 46 18.14 16.00 4.68
C LEU A 46 17.80 16.83 3.42
N GLY A 47 16.52 17.06 3.13
CA GLY A 47 16.08 17.83 1.97
C GLY A 47 16.07 17.02 0.66
N LEU A 48 16.13 15.68 0.72
CA LEU A 48 15.91 14.85 -0.45
C LEU A 48 14.49 15.06 -1.00
N SER A 49 14.32 14.93 -2.31
CA SER A 49 13.01 15.13 -2.92
C SER A 49 12.02 14.07 -2.41
N VAL A 50 10.86 14.55 -1.96
CA VAL A 50 9.82 13.73 -1.32
C VAL A 50 9.36 12.60 -2.23
N TYR A 51 9.23 12.89 -3.53
CA TYR A 51 8.83 11.92 -4.55
C TYR A 51 9.84 10.79 -4.73
N LEU A 52 11.13 11.11 -4.82
CA LEU A 52 12.17 10.09 -4.98
C LEU A 52 12.27 9.24 -3.73
N ALA A 53 12.20 9.85 -2.55
CA ALA A 53 12.21 9.14 -1.27
C ALA A 53 11.03 8.15 -1.16
N ALA A 54 9.82 8.57 -1.53
CA ALA A 54 8.64 7.71 -1.50
C ALA A 54 8.71 6.53 -2.49
N LEU A 55 9.19 6.77 -3.72
CA LEU A 55 9.39 5.71 -4.71
C LEU A 55 10.47 4.72 -4.26
N ALA A 56 11.59 5.22 -3.73
CA ALA A 56 12.63 4.39 -3.16
C ALA A 56 12.11 3.55 -1.98
N TYR A 57 11.27 4.13 -1.13
CA TYR A 57 10.64 3.42 -0.02
C TYR A 57 9.76 2.26 -0.50
N ILE A 58 8.89 2.46 -1.51
CA ILE A 58 8.05 1.39 -2.05
C ILE A 58 8.92 0.23 -2.56
N LEU A 59 9.98 0.55 -3.31
CA LEU A 59 10.88 -0.46 -3.86
C LEU A 59 11.66 -1.19 -2.76
N LEU A 60 12.20 -0.48 -1.78
CA LEU A 60 12.93 -1.08 -0.66
C LEU A 60 12.03 -1.92 0.25
N ASN A 61 10.82 -1.44 0.58
CA ASN A 61 9.82 -2.20 1.33
C ASN A 61 9.44 -3.48 0.57
N SER A 62 9.22 -3.39 -0.74
CA SER A 62 8.92 -4.57 -1.54
C SER A 62 10.09 -5.57 -1.60
N LEU A 63 11.35 -5.11 -1.60
CA LEU A 63 12.52 -6.00 -1.50
C LEU A 63 12.57 -6.73 -0.15
N ILE A 64 12.28 -6.03 0.96
CA ILE A 64 12.21 -6.64 2.28
C ILE A 64 11.07 -7.67 2.31
N THR A 65 9.87 -7.27 1.92
CA THR A 65 8.68 -8.11 2.07
C THR A 65 8.63 -9.26 1.05
N LEU A 66 8.84 -8.99 -0.24
CA LEU A 66 8.81 -10.03 -1.28
C LEU A 66 10.12 -10.83 -1.34
N GLY A 67 11.27 -10.18 -1.14
CA GLY A 67 12.57 -10.82 -1.27
C GLY A 67 13.01 -11.55 0.00
N TYR A 68 13.01 -10.86 1.14
CA TYR A 68 13.50 -11.40 2.41
C TYR A 68 12.44 -12.22 3.16
N VAL A 69 11.21 -11.69 3.33
CA VAL A 69 10.17 -12.39 4.08
C VAL A 69 9.58 -13.56 3.30
N ASN A 70 9.17 -13.33 2.05
CA ASN A 70 8.54 -14.37 1.21
C ASN A 70 9.55 -15.26 0.47
N GLY A 71 10.83 -14.85 0.40
CA GLY A 71 11.88 -15.54 -0.33
C GLY A 71 11.84 -15.34 -1.85
N TRP A 72 13.01 -15.26 -2.47
CA TRP A 72 13.13 -15.10 -3.92
C TRP A 72 12.74 -16.38 -4.68
N ASN A 73 11.57 -16.33 -5.30
CA ASN A 73 11.01 -17.38 -6.15
C ASN A 73 10.32 -16.75 -7.38
N GLU A 74 9.73 -17.56 -8.24
CA GLU A 74 9.12 -17.05 -9.48
C GLU A 74 7.94 -16.10 -9.23
N LYS A 75 7.19 -16.35 -8.15
CA LYS A 75 6.02 -15.56 -7.74
C LYS A 75 6.45 -14.20 -7.22
N THR A 76 7.44 -14.17 -6.32
CA THR A 76 7.94 -12.94 -5.71
C THR A 76 8.69 -12.07 -6.71
N LYS A 77 9.43 -12.68 -7.67
CA LYS A 77 10.01 -11.94 -8.79
C LYS A 77 8.93 -11.29 -9.67
N ALA A 78 7.90 -12.04 -10.06
CA ALA A 78 6.81 -11.49 -10.87
C ALA A 78 6.08 -10.33 -10.16
N ALA A 79 5.79 -10.49 -8.87
CA ALA A 79 5.20 -9.44 -8.03
C ALA A 79 6.12 -8.21 -7.94
N PHE A 80 7.43 -8.40 -7.73
CA PHE A 80 8.40 -7.32 -7.64
C PHE A 80 8.54 -6.54 -8.95
N TYR A 81 8.62 -7.22 -10.11
CA TYR A 81 8.66 -6.54 -11.40
C TYR A 81 7.37 -5.76 -11.69
N SER A 82 6.22 -6.24 -11.20
CA SER A 82 4.96 -5.52 -11.30
C SER A 82 4.98 -4.21 -10.50
N LEU A 83 5.63 -4.21 -9.33
CA LEU A 83 5.84 -3.02 -8.50
C LEU A 83 6.82 -2.02 -9.10
N ILE A 84 7.87 -2.49 -9.80
CA ILE A 84 8.78 -1.61 -10.55
C ILE A 84 8.00 -0.88 -11.66
N LEU A 85 7.21 -1.63 -12.43
CA LEU A 85 6.38 -1.06 -13.50
C LEU A 85 5.35 -0.07 -12.94
N PHE A 86 4.71 -0.43 -11.82
CA PHE A 86 3.81 0.48 -11.11
C PHE A 86 4.51 1.76 -10.66
N SER A 87 5.71 1.66 -10.08
CA SER A 87 6.48 2.83 -9.63
C SER A 87 6.80 3.78 -10.77
N PHE A 88 7.11 3.25 -11.95
CA PHE A 88 7.32 4.04 -13.16
C PHE A 88 6.04 4.79 -13.58
N ILE A 89 4.90 4.10 -13.57
CA ILE A 89 3.60 4.68 -13.95
C ILE A 89 3.14 5.73 -12.94
N VAL A 90 3.35 5.49 -11.65
CA VAL A 90 3.07 6.47 -10.60
C VAL A 90 3.88 7.75 -10.85
N SER A 91 5.17 7.61 -11.16
CA SER A 91 6.04 8.75 -11.41
C SER A 91 5.59 9.61 -12.60
N LEU A 92 5.07 8.97 -13.66
CA LEU A 92 4.65 9.62 -14.89
C LEU A 92 3.24 10.21 -14.83
N ILE A 93 2.31 9.54 -14.14
CA ILE A 93 0.87 9.83 -14.23
C ILE A 93 0.32 10.34 -12.90
N PHE A 94 0.59 9.63 -11.80
CA PHE A 94 -0.05 9.92 -10.51
C PHE A 94 0.53 11.17 -9.86
N ILE A 95 1.86 11.33 -9.85
CA ILE A 95 2.49 12.51 -9.25
C ILE A 95 1.99 13.83 -9.87
N PRO A 96 1.99 14.02 -11.21
CA PRO A 96 1.48 15.26 -11.79
C PRO A 96 -0.03 15.44 -11.56
N PHE A 97 -0.80 14.34 -11.50
CA PHE A 97 -2.22 14.39 -11.19
C PHE A 97 -2.48 14.85 -9.74
N ILE A 98 -1.77 14.29 -8.77
CA ILE A 98 -1.89 14.66 -7.35
C ILE A 98 -1.46 16.12 -7.13
N GLN A 99 -0.39 16.56 -7.79
CA GLN A 99 0.04 17.96 -7.77
C GLN A 99 -1.05 18.92 -8.28
N LYS A 100 -1.81 18.51 -9.30
CA LYS A 100 -2.89 19.32 -9.87
C LYS A 100 -4.11 19.44 -8.95
N ILE A 101 -4.39 18.41 -8.15
CA ILE A 101 -5.52 18.41 -7.20
C ILE A 101 -5.23 19.31 -5.99
N SER A 102 -3.97 19.74 -5.78
CA SER A 102 -3.59 20.70 -4.74
C SER A 102 -4.06 20.30 -3.33
N ILE A 103 -4.01 18.99 -3.02
CA ILE A 103 -4.44 18.53 -1.71
C ILE A 103 -3.44 19.03 -0.67
N SER A 104 -3.87 19.95 0.18
CA SER A 104 -3.04 20.51 1.24
C SER A 104 -2.78 19.47 2.33
N GLY A 105 -1.55 19.47 2.86
CA GLY A 105 -1.08 18.42 3.76
C GLY A 105 -1.55 18.48 5.20
N PHE A 106 -2.22 19.56 5.60
CA PHE A 106 -2.91 19.67 6.88
C PHE A 106 -4.26 20.32 6.67
N SER A 107 -5.30 19.74 7.28
CA SER A 107 -6.60 20.39 7.43
C SER A 107 -6.47 21.71 8.20
N SER A 108 -7.47 22.59 8.04
CA SER A 108 -7.52 23.85 8.79
C SER A 108 -7.47 23.64 10.31
N GLN A 109 -8.07 22.56 10.80
CA GLN A 109 -8.07 22.16 12.21
C GLN A 109 -6.66 21.80 12.70
N GLU A 110 -5.94 20.97 11.95
CA GLU A 110 -4.55 20.60 12.28
C GLU A 110 -3.61 21.81 12.24
N LEU A 111 -3.84 22.76 11.32
CA LEU A 111 -3.06 23.99 11.25
C LEU A 111 -3.28 24.89 12.48
N GLU A 112 -4.48 24.94 13.05
CA GLU A 112 -4.74 25.67 14.30
C GLU A 112 -4.03 25.03 15.49
N GLU A 113 -4.03 23.70 15.60
CA GLU A 113 -3.28 22.98 16.63
C GLU A 113 -1.76 23.18 16.49
N LEU A 114 -1.28 23.22 15.24
CA LEU A 114 0.13 23.41 14.92
C LEU A 114 0.59 24.87 14.99
N ALA A 115 -0.33 25.84 15.10
CA ALA A 115 0.00 27.27 15.12
C ALA A 115 0.89 27.67 16.30
N ALA A 116 0.86 26.90 17.40
CA ALA A 116 1.74 27.09 18.56
C ALA A 116 3.18 26.59 18.34
N PHE A 117 3.45 25.86 17.26
CA PHE A 117 4.74 25.24 16.97
C PHE A 117 5.49 25.94 15.83
N ASN A 118 6.80 25.70 15.75
CA ASN A 118 7.60 26.20 14.65
C ASN A 118 7.33 25.37 13.38
N LEU A 119 6.60 25.96 12.44
CA LEU A 119 6.28 25.37 11.13
C LEU A 119 7.44 25.42 10.12
N ASN A 120 8.62 25.89 10.51
CA ASN A 120 9.79 25.99 9.63
C ASN A 120 10.46 24.61 9.45
N VAL A 121 9.75 23.70 8.78
CA VAL A 121 10.20 22.35 8.43
C VAL A 121 10.79 22.40 7.02
N PRO A 122 11.93 21.72 6.75
CA PRO A 122 12.58 21.74 5.44
C PRO A 122 11.79 21.06 4.31
N VAL A 123 10.57 20.58 4.58
CA VAL A 123 9.76 19.77 3.66
C VAL A 123 8.36 20.39 3.52
N SER A 124 7.89 20.52 2.29
CA SER A 124 6.54 20.98 2.00
C SER A 124 5.49 19.94 2.42
N PHE A 125 4.51 20.35 3.22
CA PHE A 125 3.40 19.48 3.64
C PHE A 125 2.57 18.97 2.47
N THR A 126 2.38 19.77 1.41
CA THR A 126 1.73 19.32 0.16
C THR A 126 2.50 18.18 -0.52
N GLN A 127 3.83 18.21 -0.46
CA GLN A 127 4.65 17.11 -0.98
C GLN A 127 4.57 15.88 -0.07
N LEU A 128 4.51 16.07 1.25
CA LEU A 128 4.30 14.98 2.21
C LEU A 128 2.98 14.25 1.99
N SER A 129 1.90 14.95 1.63
CA SER A 129 0.62 14.32 1.25
C SER A 129 0.79 13.25 0.17
N VAL A 130 1.65 13.50 -0.82
CA VAL A 130 1.94 12.52 -1.88
C VAL A 130 2.66 11.31 -1.30
N SER A 131 3.62 11.50 -0.38
CA SER A 131 4.28 10.38 0.30
C SER A 131 3.31 9.56 1.13
N VAL A 132 2.37 10.19 1.85
CA VAL A 132 1.35 9.49 2.64
C VAL A 132 0.51 8.59 1.75
N ILE A 133 0.03 9.10 0.59
CA ILE A 133 -0.74 8.30 -0.38
C ILE A 133 0.09 7.10 -0.88
N LEU A 134 1.35 7.35 -1.27
CA LEU A 134 2.23 6.32 -1.84
C LEU A 134 2.64 5.25 -0.82
N ILE A 135 2.96 5.64 0.40
CA ILE A 135 3.29 4.73 1.49
C ILE A 135 2.04 3.94 1.90
N GLY A 136 0.89 4.61 2.03
CA GLY A 136 -0.38 3.99 2.42
C GLY A 136 -0.83 2.90 1.45
N VAL A 137 -0.70 3.14 0.13
CA VAL A 137 -1.08 2.13 -0.87
C VAL A 137 -0.06 0.98 -0.97
N SER A 138 1.20 1.20 -0.57
CA SER A 138 2.29 0.23 -0.78
C SER A 138 2.00 -1.16 -0.22
N GLY A 139 1.37 -1.26 0.95
CA GLY A 139 0.98 -2.53 1.55
C GLY A 139 -0.02 -3.30 0.69
N ALA A 140 -1.09 -2.63 0.26
CA ALA A 140 -2.12 -3.23 -0.59
C ALA A 140 -1.55 -3.70 -1.95
N LEU A 141 -0.55 -3.00 -2.49
CA LEU A 141 0.11 -3.40 -3.73
C LEU A 141 0.98 -4.64 -3.53
N ILE A 142 1.80 -4.68 -2.47
CA ILE A 142 2.68 -5.83 -2.18
C ILE A 142 1.84 -7.08 -1.92
N ASP A 143 0.84 -6.97 -1.04
CA ASP A 143 -0.02 -8.10 -0.65
C ASP A 143 -0.88 -8.57 -1.83
N GLY A 144 -1.46 -7.62 -2.57
CA GLY A 144 -2.26 -7.91 -3.75
C GLY A 144 -1.45 -8.57 -4.86
N SER A 145 -0.28 -8.03 -5.20
CA SER A 145 0.61 -8.60 -6.21
C SER A 145 1.10 -9.99 -5.82
N MET A 146 1.51 -10.20 -4.55
CA MET A 146 1.93 -11.52 -4.08
C MET A 146 0.78 -12.53 -4.12
N SER A 147 -0.42 -12.13 -3.70
CA SER A 147 -1.60 -13.00 -3.69
C SER A 147 -1.99 -13.44 -5.11
N ILE A 148 -1.97 -12.51 -6.08
CA ILE A 148 -2.18 -12.84 -7.49
C ILE A 148 -1.09 -13.75 -8.00
N ALA A 149 0.18 -13.39 -7.84
CA ALA A 149 1.29 -14.18 -8.35
C ALA A 149 1.29 -15.62 -7.78
N SER A 150 0.99 -15.77 -6.49
CA SER A 150 0.90 -17.08 -5.85
C SER A 150 -0.29 -17.90 -6.37
N SER A 151 -1.47 -17.28 -6.50
CA SER A 151 -2.67 -17.96 -6.99
C SER A 151 -2.52 -18.35 -8.46
N THR A 152 -1.96 -17.49 -9.31
CA THR A 152 -1.66 -17.82 -10.71
C THR A 152 -0.71 -19.01 -10.80
N ALA A 153 0.34 -19.04 -9.97
CA ALA A 153 1.28 -20.15 -9.93
C ALA A 153 0.64 -21.45 -9.44
N GLU A 154 -0.25 -21.38 -8.45
CA GLU A 154 -1.00 -22.55 -8.00
C GLU A 154 -1.91 -23.11 -9.11
N ILE A 155 -2.64 -22.24 -9.82
CA ILE A 155 -3.46 -22.62 -10.98
C ILE A 155 -2.60 -23.27 -12.06
N PHE A 156 -1.39 -22.74 -12.31
CA PHE A 156 -0.46 -23.30 -13.28
C PHE A 156 0.01 -24.71 -12.88
N HIS A 157 0.37 -24.92 -11.62
CA HIS A 157 0.88 -26.22 -11.14
C HIS A 157 -0.21 -27.29 -10.98
N GLN A 158 -1.44 -26.90 -10.66
CA GLN A 158 -2.55 -27.86 -10.50
C GLN A 158 -3.14 -28.35 -11.83
N ARG A 159 -2.94 -27.60 -12.92
CA ARG A 159 -3.45 -28.02 -14.23
C ARG A 159 -2.47 -28.94 -14.95
N TYR A 160 -2.88 -30.18 -15.14
CA TYR A 160 -2.14 -31.22 -15.85
C TYR A 160 -2.03 -31.02 -17.38
N GLN A 161 -2.74 -30.05 -17.95
CA GLN A 161 -2.75 -29.78 -19.39
C GLN A 161 -1.77 -28.66 -19.76
N LYS A 162 -1.22 -28.70 -20.98
CA LYS A 162 -0.45 -27.59 -21.56
C LYS A 162 -1.33 -26.33 -21.60
N LEU A 163 -1.07 -25.40 -20.70
CA LEU A 163 -1.76 -24.13 -20.63
C LEU A 163 -1.15 -23.14 -21.62
N ASP A 164 -2.00 -22.48 -22.41
CA ASP A 164 -1.63 -21.27 -23.13
C ASP A 164 -1.76 -20.05 -22.20
N VAL A 165 -0.98 -18.99 -22.49
CA VAL A 165 -0.97 -17.71 -21.76
C VAL A 165 -2.40 -17.18 -21.61
N LYS A 166 -3.21 -17.27 -22.67
CA LYS A 166 -4.60 -16.78 -22.66
C LYS A 166 -5.49 -17.54 -21.68
N MET A 167 -5.34 -18.86 -21.58
CA MET A 167 -6.15 -19.70 -20.69
C MET A 167 -5.77 -19.48 -19.22
N LEU A 168 -4.46 -19.39 -18.94
CA LEU A 168 -3.96 -19.11 -17.60
C LEU A 168 -4.36 -17.70 -17.16
N PHE A 169 -4.20 -16.71 -18.04
CA PHE A 169 -4.60 -15.33 -17.76
C PHE A 169 -6.10 -15.20 -17.48
N LYS A 170 -6.95 -15.87 -18.27
CA LYS A 170 -8.41 -15.87 -18.04
C LYS A 170 -8.77 -16.42 -16.66
N SER A 171 -8.12 -17.51 -16.25
CA SER A 171 -8.34 -18.12 -14.94
C SER A 171 -7.82 -17.22 -13.81
N SER A 172 -6.63 -16.68 -13.98
CA SER A 172 -6.02 -15.72 -13.04
C SER A 172 -6.85 -14.44 -12.88
N MET A 173 -7.49 -13.96 -13.95
CA MET A 173 -8.35 -12.77 -13.90
C MET A 173 -9.61 -12.99 -13.03
N SER A 174 -10.07 -14.24 -12.87
CA SER A 174 -11.12 -14.57 -11.91
C SER A 174 -10.67 -14.28 -10.48
N VAL A 175 -9.42 -14.61 -10.15
CA VAL A 175 -8.81 -14.30 -8.84
C VAL A 175 -8.59 -12.80 -8.69
N VAL A 176 -8.11 -12.11 -9.74
CA VAL A 176 -7.97 -10.64 -9.76
C VAL A 176 -9.28 -9.96 -9.36
N ARG A 177 -10.41 -10.37 -9.93
CA ARG A 177 -11.72 -9.79 -9.61
C ARG A 177 -12.10 -10.01 -8.14
N SER A 178 -11.84 -11.21 -7.60
CA SER A 178 -12.14 -11.54 -6.21
C SER A 178 -11.28 -10.72 -5.24
N ILE A 179 -9.97 -10.66 -5.47
CA ILE A 179 -9.04 -9.89 -4.62
C ILE A 179 -9.35 -8.40 -4.73
N LEU A 180 -9.56 -7.86 -5.93
CA LEU A 180 -9.90 -6.46 -6.12
C LEU A 180 -11.17 -6.07 -5.35
N ASN A 181 -12.21 -6.89 -5.42
CA ASN A 181 -13.46 -6.65 -4.68
C ASN A 181 -13.21 -6.62 -3.16
N SER A 182 -12.42 -7.55 -2.63
CA SER A 182 -12.07 -7.54 -1.21
C SER A 182 -11.24 -6.32 -0.83
N THR A 183 -10.21 -5.98 -1.61
CA THR A 183 -9.30 -4.87 -1.30
C THR A 183 -10.00 -3.52 -1.34
N VAL A 184 -10.88 -3.28 -2.32
CA VAL A 184 -11.66 -2.03 -2.39
C VAL A 184 -12.56 -1.87 -1.17
N ASN A 185 -13.23 -2.94 -0.73
CA ASN A 185 -14.04 -2.90 0.50
C ASN A 185 -13.17 -2.66 1.74
N THR A 186 -12.00 -3.28 1.84
CA THR A 186 -11.06 -3.04 2.96
C THR A 186 -10.61 -1.59 3.00
N LEU A 187 -10.27 -0.98 1.85
CA LEU A 187 -9.88 0.43 1.78
C LEU A 187 -11.03 1.37 2.17
N LEU A 188 -12.26 1.07 1.75
CA LEU A 188 -13.44 1.82 2.16
C LEU A 188 -13.67 1.74 3.68
N PHE A 189 -13.56 0.55 4.27
CA PHE A 189 -13.71 0.38 5.71
C PHE A 189 -12.61 1.07 6.51
N ALA A 190 -11.36 1.04 6.02
CA ALA A 190 -10.27 1.79 6.64
C ALA A 190 -10.63 3.28 6.73
N PHE A 191 -11.10 3.87 5.64
CA PHE A 191 -11.54 5.26 5.60
C PHE A 191 -12.73 5.57 6.50
N ILE A 192 -13.78 4.75 6.47
CA ILE A 192 -14.93 4.96 7.36
C ILE A 192 -14.42 4.92 8.80
N SER A 193 -13.60 3.93 9.17
CA SER A 193 -13.11 3.74 10.54
C SER A 193 -12.25 4.90 11.05
N THR A 194 -11.38 5.47 10.21
CA THR A 194 -10.56 6.63 10.57
C THR A 194 -11.39 7.91 10.63
N GLY A 195 -12.37 8.06 9.73
CA GLY A 195 -13.27 9.21 9.67
C GLY A 195 -14.43 9.20 10.67
N LEU A 196 -14.69 8.10 11.39
CA LEU A 196 -15.86 7.95 12.27
C LEU A 196 -15.99 9.09 13.28
N ALA A 197 -14.89 9.45 13.94
CA ALA A 197 -14.90 10.52 14.95
C ALA A 197 -15.25 11.88 14.33
N LEU A 198 -14.71 12.19 13.15
CA LEU A 198 -14.98 13.42 12.42
C LEU A 198 -16.45 13.45 11.95
N ILE A 199 -16.97 12.34 11.41
CA ILE A 199 -18.38 12.23 11.00
C ILE A 199 -19.31 12.47 12.20
N PHE A 200 -19.01 11.84 13.35
CA PHE A 200 -19.81 12.02 14.56
C PHE A 200 -19.76 13.45 15.09
N TRP A 201 -18.58 14.08 15.08
CA TRP A 201 -18.41 15.45 15.55
C TRP A 201 -19.18 16.46 14.69
N TYR A 202 -19.16 16.30 13.37
CA TYR A 202 -19.94 17.14 12.45
C TYR A 202 -21.45 16.98 12.67
N GLN A 203 -21.90 15.76 12.99
CA GLN A 203 -23.29 15.50 13.32
C GLN A 203 -23.71 16.17 14.64
N ASP A 204 -22.87 16.13 15.67
CA ASP A 204 -23.15 16.76 16.98
C ASP A 204 -23.18 18.30 16.90
N LEU A 205 -22.38 18.89 15.99
CA LEU A 205 -22.35 20.32 15.74
C LEU A 205 -23.45 20.82 14.78
N ASP A 206 -24.39 19.95 14.36
CA ASP A 206 -25.41 20.24 13.35
C ASP A 206 -24.85 20.82 12.03
N ILE A 207 -23.59 20.50 11.70
CA ILE A 207 -22.95 20.96 10.46
C ILE A 207 -23.52 20.15 9.29
N PRO A 208 -23.97 20.81 8.22
CA PRO A 208 -24.58 20.09 7.10
C PRO A 208 -23.58 19.19 6.38
N TRP A 209 -24.06 18.02 5.95
CA TRP A 209 -23.25 16.97 5.31
C TRP A 209 -22.42 17.46 4.12
N TYR A 210 -22.91 18.44 3.33
CA TYR A 210 -22.16 18.96 2.19
C TYR A 210 -20.90 19.74 2.62
N GLU A 211 -20.88 20.36 3.80
CA GLU A 211 -19.69 21.04 4.32
C GLU A 211 -18.68 20.03 4.85
N MET A 212 -19.16 18.95 5.49
CA MET A 212 -18.30 17.84 5.89
C MET A 212 -17.60 17.21 4.69
N MET A 213 -18.35 16.91 3.61
CA MET A 213 -17.80 16.29 2.40
C MET A 213 -16.79 17.19 1.67
N ASN A 214 -16.94 18.50 1.79
CA ASN A 214 -16.01 19.48 1.22
C ASN A 214 -14.90 19.90 2.20
N SER A 215 -14.91 19.38 3.42
CA SER A 215 -13.84 19.63 4.37
C SER A 215 -12.53 19.03 3.85
N GLN A 216 -11.43 19.74 4.09
CA GLN A 216 -10.14 19.32 3.57
C GLN A 216 -9.70 17.95 4.12
N ALA A 217 -10.01 17.67 5.39
CA ALA A 217 -9.73 16.39 6.03
C ALA A 217 -10.46 15.24 5.31
N PHE A 218 -11.78 15.41 5.06
CA PHE A 218 -12.57 14.40 4.35
C PHE A 218 -12.09 14.21 2.91
N VAL A 219 -11.83 15.29 2.18
CA VAL A 219 -11.36 15.24 0.78
C VAL A 219 -10.00 14.54 0.68
N PHE A 220 -9.07 14.81 1.61
CA PHE A 220 -7.76 14.15 1.61
C PHE A 220 -7.88 12.64 1.85
N GLU A 221 -8.57 12.24 2.92
CA GLU A 221 -8.78 10.82 3.25
C GLU A 221 -9.53 10.08 2.13
N PHE A 222 -10.55 10.72 1.56
CA PHE A 222 -11.29 10.15 0.42
C PHE A 222 -10.41 10.02 -0.83
N ALA A 223 -9.54 10.99 -1.10
CA ALA A 223 -8.57 10.93 -2.20
C ALA A 223 -7.57 9.78 -2.00
N VAL A 224 -7.09 9.55 -0.77
CA VAL A 224 -6.21 8.41 -0.44
C VAL A 224 -6.88 7.09 -0.82
N VAL A 225 -8.15 6.89 -0.47
CA VAL A 225 -8.91 5.66 -0.78
C VAL A 225 -9.08 5.46 -2.28
N ILE A 226 -9.51 6.50 -2.99
CA ILE A 226 -9.79 6.41 -4.42
C ILE A 226 -8.49 6.16 -5.19
N LEU A 227 -7.42 6.92 -4.90
CA LEU A 227 -6.12 6.71 -5.54
C LEU A 227 -5.53 5.34 -5.22
N SER A 228 -5.71 4.86 -3.98
CA SER A 228 -5.30 3.51 -3.59
C SER A 228 -6.07 2.44 -4.37
N SER A 229 -7.39 2.61 -4.51
CA SER A 229 -8.26 1.68 -5.24
C SER A 229 -7.91 1.64 -6.73
N ILE A 230 -7.66 2.80 -7.36
CA ILE A 230 -7.22 2.87 -8.76
C ILE A 230 -5.87 2.16 -8.94
N SER A 231 -4.94 2.38 -8.01
CA SER A 231 -3.61 1.76 -8.03
C SER A 231 -3.71 0.23 -7.99
N VAL A 232 -4.55 -0.31 -7.09
CA VAL A 232 -4.80 -1.76 -6.97
C VAL A 232 -5.52 -2.29 -8.22
N ALA A 233 -6.57 -1.61 -8.69
CA ALA A 233 -7.30 -1.99 -9.90
C ALA A 233 -6.40 -2.07 -11.14
N PHE A 234 -5.37 -1.22 -11.17
CA PHE A 234 -4.34 -1.26 -12.19
C PHE A 234 -3.35 -2.41 -11.98
N ILE A 235 -2.65 -2.48 -10.84
CA ILE A 235 -1.50 -3.40 -10.67
C ILE A 235 -1.87 -4.89 -10.70
N LEU A 236 -3.06 -5.28 -10.24
CA LEU A 236 -3.43 -6.70 -10.10
C LEU A 236 -3.54 -7.41 -11.47
N PRO A 237 -4.25 -6.87 -12.49
CA PRO A 237 -4.19 -7.39 -13.84
C PRO A 237 -2.77 -7.48 -14.42
N PHE A 238 -1.92 -6.47 -14.21
CA PHE A 238 -0.53 -6.52 -14.70
C PHE A 238 0.26 -7.64 -14.04
N THR A 239 0.12 -7.79 -12.72
CA THR A 239 0.78 -8.87 -11.98
C THR A 239 0.35 -10.24 -12.51
N SER A 240 -0.93 -10.41 -12.80
CA SER A 240 -1.47 -11.62 -13.42
C SER A 240 -0.80 -11.92 -14.78
N ILE A 241 -0.72 -10.93 -15.68
CA ILE A 241 -0.08 -11.09 -17.00
C ILE A 241 1.40 -11.43 -16.86
N ILE A 242 2.14 -10.66 -16.05
CA ILE A 242 3.59 -10.86 -15.84
C ILE A 242 3.84 -12.26 -15.28
N THR A 243 3.06 -12.70 -14.30
CA THR A 243 3.18 -14.03 -13.71
C THR A 243 2.91 -15.13 -14.75
N CYS A 244 1.87 -14.98 -15.59
CA CYS A 244 1.58 -15.94 -16.65
C CYS A 244 2.76 -16.12 -17.61
N TYR A 245 3.35 -15.02 -18.09
CA TYR A 245 4.50 -15.07 -18.99
C TYR A 245 5.73 -15.67 -18.32
N TYR A 246 5.98 -15.32 -17.07
CA TYR A 246 7.16 -15.76 -16.34
C TYR A 246 7.14 -17.29 -16.09
N LEU A 247 5.98 -17.82 -15.68
CA LEU A 247 5.81 -19.25 -15.43
C LEU A 247 5.88 -20.08 -16.73
N LEU A 248 5.27 -19.60 -17.82
CA LEU A 248 5.26 -20.32 -19.09
C LEU A 248 6.63 -20.33 -19.78
N LYS A 249 7.38 -19.22 -19.73
CA LYS A 249 8.75 -19.15 -20.28
C LYS A 249 9.71 -20.11 -19.57
N LYS A 250 9.51 -20.37 -18.28
CA LYS A 250 10.35 -21.33 -17.54
C LYS A 250 9.99 -22.79 -17.84
N SER A 251 8.78 -23.05 -18.31
CA SER A 251 8.30 -24.39 -18.67
C SER A 251 8.62 -24.80 -20.10
N SER A 252 8.97 -23.85 -20.98
CA SER A 252 9.41 -24.08 -22.36
C SER A 252 10.92 -24.28 -22.44
#